data_AF-A0AB34QWG9-F1
#
_entry.id   AF-A0AB34QWG9-F1
#
_cell.length_a   1.000
_cell.length_b   1.000
_cell.length_c   1.000
_cell.angle_alpha   90.00
_cell.angle_beta   90.00
_cell.angle_gamma   90.00
#
_symmetry.space_group_name_H-M   'P 1'
#
loop_
_entity.id
_entity.type
_entity.pdbx_description
1 polymer ?
#
loop_
_entity_poly.entity_id
_entity_poly.type
_entity_poly.pdbx_seq_one_letter_code
_entity_poly.pdbx_strand_id
1 'polypeptide(L)'
;MSIVNLDVDVNHDEIRSYINQQLESALGEILFTWDIEEMSKRTCMSKSFLENEFLHDPRMKLLERRKERGKRFWFYEESKEVMKQIMDEW
;
A
#
# COMPACT_ATOMS: atom_id res chain seq x y z
N MET A 1 38.60 9.37 36.55
CA MET A 1 38.05 9.39 35.18
C MET A 1 37.24 10.66 35.03
N SER A 2 37.64 11.55 34.12
CA SER A 2 36.92 12.80 33.88
C SER A 2 35.74 12.52 32.95
N ILE A 3 34.53 12.84 33.38
CA ILE A 3 33.32 12.72 32.56
C ILE A 3 33.22 14.04 31.79
N VAL A 4 33.40 13.98 30.48
CA VAL A 4 33.22 15.14 29.59
C VAL A 4 31.73 15.20 29.23
N ASN A 5 31.08 16.29 29.62
CA ASN A 5 29.74 16.62 29.13
C ASN A 5 29.89 17.19 27.72
N LEU A 6 29.58 16.37 26.72
CA LEU A 6 29.59 16.73 25.31
C LEU A 6 28.16 17.15 24.96
N ASP A 7 27.94 18.47 24.89
CA ASP A 7 26.68 19.03 24.42
C ASP A 7 26.72 19.00 22.89
N VAL A 8 26.10 17.97 22.31
CA VAL A 8 26.07 17.77 20.86
C VAL A 8 24.86 18.52 20.33
N ASP A 9 25.10 19.66 19.69
CA ASP A 9 24.08 20.37 18.90
C ASP A 9 23.77 19.52 17.66
N VAL A 10 22.65 18.80 17.72
CA VAL A 10 22.26 17.86 16.66
C VAL A 10 21.40 18.62 15.66
N ASN A 11 21.74 18.50 14.37
CA ASN A 11 20.93 19.07 13.30
C ASN A 11 19.57 18.35 13.23
N HIS A 12 18.58 18.94 13.89
CA HIS A 12 17.23 18.38 14.00
C HIS A 12 16.54 18.19 12.64
N ASP A 13 16.86 19.00 11.64
CA ASP A 13 16.29 18.88 10.30
C ASP A 13 16.81 17.64 9.57
N GLU A 14 18.09 17.33 9.72
CA GLU A 14 18.72 16.15 9.13
C GLU A 14 18.20 14.86 9.79
N ILE A 15 18.02 14.87 11.12
CA ILE A 15 17.39 13.76 11.85
C ILE A 15 15.96 13.54 11.36
N ARG A 16 15.17 14.62 11.20
CA ARG A 16 13.79 14.53 10.71
C ARG A 16 13.75 13.95 9.30
N SER A 17 14.62 14.41 8.41
CA SER A 17 14.73 13.89 7.04
C SER A 17 15.05 12.41 7.05
N TYR A 18 16.03 11.98 7.84
CA TYR A 18 16.42 10.58 7.97
C TYR A 18 15.29 9.71 8.53
N ILE A 19 14.57 10.19 9.55
CA ILE A 19 13.41 9.48 10.12
C ILE A 19 12.32 9.32 9.06
N ASN A 20 11.99 10.36 8.31
CA ASN A 20 10.97 10.28 7.25
C ASN A 20 11.37 9.28 6.17
N GLN A 21 12.65 9.28 5.76
CA GLN A 21 13.16 8.37 4.75
C GLN A 21 13.11 6.90 5.21
N GLN A 22 13.43 6.64 6.48
CA GLN A 22 13.31 5.31 7.08
C GLN A 22 11.86 4.87 7.25
N LEU A 23 10.95 5.79 7.59
CA LEU A 23 9.52 5.52 7.65
C LEU A 23 8.96 5.19 6.25
N GLU A 24 9.30 5.97 5.23
CA GLU A 24 8.90 5.69 3.85
C GLU A 24 9.44 4.32 3.38
N SER A 25 10.70 4.00 3.69
CA SER A 25 11.27 2.69 3.38
C SER A 25 10.56 1.54 4.10
N ALA A 26 10.23 1.71 5.39
CA ALA A 26 9.54 0.69 6.17
C ALA A 26 8.07 0.52 5.74
N LEU A 27 7.42 1.59 5.28
CA LEU A 27 6.05 1.57 4.78
C LEU A 27 5.95 1.03 3.34
N GLY A 28 6.99 1.23 2.53
CA GLY A 28 7.05 0.76 1.14
C GLY A 28 7.05 -0.77 0.99
N GLU A 29 7.46 -1.53 2.01
CA GLU A 29 7.55 -2.99 1.96
C GLU A 29 6.22 -3.73 2.23
N ILE A 30 5.10 -3.04 2.43
CA ILE A 30 3.93 -3.66 3.07
C ILE A 30 3.14 -4.60 2.13
N LEU A 31 3.07 -4.34 0.81
CA LEU A 31 2.40 -5.26 -0.14
C LEU A 31 2.94 -5.13 -1.57
N PHE A 32 3.51 -6.20 -2.10
CA PHE A 32 3.80 -6.33 -3.55
C PHE A 32 2.52 -6.62 -4.34
N THR A 33 1.74 -7.62 -3.90
CA THR A 33 0.46 -7.99 -4.51
C THR A 33 -0.56 -8.36 -3.44
N TRP A 34 -1.83 -8.32 -3.80
CA TRP A 34 -2.94 -8.78 -2.96
C TRP A 34 -3.99 -9.54 -3.78
N ASP A 35 -4.77 -10.35 -3.07
CA ASP A 35 -5.90 -11.09 -3.61
C ASP A 35 -7.22 -10.54 -3.06
N ILE A 36 -8.34 -11.13 -3.47
CA ILE A 36 -9.67 -10.72 -3.01
C ILE A 36 -9.88 -10.90 -1.49
N GLU A 37 -9.21 -11.86 -0.86
CA GLU A 37 -9.31 -12.07 0.59
C GLU A 37 -8.66 -10.90 1.34
N GLU A 38 -7.47 -10.51 0.90
CA GLU A 38 -6.70 -9.42 1.47
C GLU A 38 -7.34 -8.06 1.17
N MET A 39 -7.89 -7.87 -0.04
CA MET A 39 -8.71 -6.71 -0.37
C MET A 39 -9.90 -6.61 0.58
N SER A 40 -10.62 -7.71 0.81
CA SER A 40 -11.79 -7.73 1.70
C SER A 40 -11.42 -7.37 3.14
N LYS A 41 -10.31 -7.90 3.66
CA LYS A 41 -9.81 -7.59 5.00
C LYS A 41 -9.41 -6.12 5.15
N ARG A 42 -8.69 -5.56 4.18
CA ARG A 42 -8.13 -4.21 4.27
C ARG A 42 -9.12 -3.10 3.97
N THR A 43 -10.07 -3.35 3.07
CA THR A 43 -11.10 -2.37 2.70
C THR A 43 -12.37 -2.50 3.54
N CYS A 44 -12.46 -3.53 4.39
CA CYS A 44 -13.66 -3.91 5.14
C CYS A 44 -14.88 -4.21 4.24
N MET A 45 -14.68 -4.35 2.93
CA MET A 45 -15.74 -4.67 1.98
C MET A 45 -15.93 -6.18 1.88
N SER A 46 -17.16 -6.63 1.67
CA SER A 46 -17.41 -8.03 1.37
C SER A 46 -16.85 -8.40 0.00
N LYS A 47 -16.48 -9.67 -0.19
CA LYS A 47 -15.97 -10.16 -1.48
C LYS A 47 -16.99 -9.95 -2.60
N SER A 48 -18.28 -10.13 -2.32
CA SER A 48 -19.34 -9.91 -3.31
C SER A 48 -19.43 -8.45 -3.74
N PHE A 49 -19.28 -7.52 -2.79
CA PHE A 49 -19.23 -6.09 -3.10
C PHE A 49 -18.01 -5.75 -3.94
N LEU A 50 -16.83 -6.27 -3.57
CA LEU A 50 -15.60 -6.09 -4.33
C LEU A 50 -15.74 -6.61 -5.77
N GLU A 51 -16.32 -7.80 -5.96
CA GLU A 51 -16.57 -8.31 -7.31
C GLU A 51 -17.44 -7.35 -8.10
N ASN A 52 -18.62 -7.00 -7.58
CA ASN A 52 -19.63 -6.25 -8.32
C ASN A 52 -19.19 -4.83 -8.66
N GLU A 53 -18.59 -4.11 -7.70
CA GLU A 53 -18.31 -2.68 -7.83
C GLU A 53 -16.89 -2.40 -8.35
N PHE A 54 -15.93 -3.29 -8.10
CA PHE A 54 -14.51 -3.05 -8.45
C PHE A 54 -13.98 -4.04 -9.47
N LEU A 55 -14.07 -5.35 -9.22
CA LEU A 55 -13.38 -6.35 -10.05
C LEU A 55 -14.03 -6.55 -11.42
N HIS A 56 -15.28 -6.12 -11.60
CA HIS A 56 -15.92 -6.09 -12.93
C HIS A 56 -15.51 -4.87 -13.77
N ASP A 57 -14.97 -3.82 -13.16
CA ASP A 57 -14.56 -2.59 -13.85
C ASP A 57 -13.44 -2.90 -14.88
N PRO A 58 -13.54 -2.36 -16.11
CA PRO A 58 -12.53 -2.57 -17.15
C PRO A 58 -11.09 -2.23 -16.70
N ARG A 59 -10.91 -1.16 -15.91
CA ARG A 59 -9.62 -0.72 -15.39
C ARG A 59 -9.00 -1.78 -14.48
N MET A 60 -9.83 -2.35 -13.61
CA MET A 60 -9.38 -3.37 -12.66
C MET A 60 -9.10 -4.72 -13.32
N LYS A 61 -9.84 -5.06 -14.40
CA LYS A 61 -9.58 -6.25 -15.21
C LYS A 61 -8.25 -6.20 -15.96
N LEU A 62 -7.81 -5.03 -16.42
CA LEU A 62 -6.51 -4.87 -17.08
C LEU A 62 -5.33 -5.14 -16.14
N LEU A 63 -5.51 -4.83 -14.86
CA LEU A 63 -4.53 -5.07 -13.81
C LEU A 63 -4.57 -6.51 -13.26
N GLU A 64 -5.62 -7.29 -13.59
CA GLU A 64 -5.74 -8.66 -13.14
C GLU A 64 -4.55 -9.49 -13.63
N ARG A 65 -3.95 -10.24 -12.71
CA ARG A 65 -2.93 -11.24 -13.00
C ARG A 65 -3.46 -12.60 -12.57
N ARG A 66 -3.48 -13.52 -13.53
CA ARG A 66 -3.84 -14.91 -13.30
C ARG A 66 -3.16 -15.83 -14.31
N LYS A 67 -2.84 -17.05 -13.88
CA LYS A 67 -2.56 -18.16 -14.79
C LYS A 67 -3.88 -18.81 -15.20
N GLU A 68 -3.88 -19.60 -16.27
CA GLU A 68 -5.05 -20.40 -16.66
C GLU A 68 -5.57 -21.22 -15.46
N ARG A 69 -6.85 -21.03 -15.12
CA ARG A 69 -7.54 -21.62 -13.94
C ARG A 69 -6.87 -21.36 -12.58
N GLY A 70 -6.01 -20.35 -12.49
CA GLY A 70 -5.31 -19.97 -11.26
C GLY A 70 -6.05 -18.92 -10.43
N LYS A 71 -5.46 -18.61 -9.27
CA LYS A 71 -5.87 -17.51 -8.40
C LYS A 71 -5.64 -16.16 -9.10
N ARG A 72 -6.53 -15.20 -8.84
CA ARG A 72 -6.39 -13.81 -9.27
C ARG A 72 -5.63 -13.00 -8.23
N PHE A 73 -4.69 -12.19 -8.69
CA PHE A 73 -3.92 -11.26 -7.88
C PHE A 73 -3.77 -9.94 -8.64
N TRP A 74 -3.58 -8.87 -7.88
CA TRP A 74 -3.33 -7.52 -8.39
C TRP A 74 -2.13 -6.93 -7.68
N PHE A 75 -1.37 -6.09 -8.38
CA PHE A 75 -0.35 -5.27 -7.73
C PHE A 75 -1.02 -4.21 -6.87
N TYR A 76 -0.57 -4.10 -5.63
CA TYR A 76 -1.27 -3.33 -4.60
C TYR A 76 -1.42 -1.86 -4.98
N GLU A 77 -0.32 -1.19 -5.35
CA GLU A 77 -0.34 0.25 -5.65
C GLU A 77 -1.24 0.59 -6.85
N GLU A 78 -1.07 -0.11 -7.97
CA GLU A 78 -1.83 0.15 -9.20
C GLU A 78 -3.33 -0.07 -9.01
N SER A 79 -3.69 -1.18 -8.34
CA SER A 79 -5.10 -1.50 -8.11
C SER A 79 -5.74 -0.61 -7.05
N LYS A 80 -5.01 -0.21 -6.00
CA LYS A 80 -5.49 0.74 -4.99
C LYS A 80 -5.84 2.08 -5.64
N GLU A 81 -5.02 2.57 -6.57
CA GLU A 81 -5.30 3.82 -7.27
C GLU A 81 -6.55 3.71 -8.15
N VAL A 82 -6.72 2.61 -8.88
CA VAL A 82 -7.94 2.36 -9.66
C VAL A 82 -9.17 2.26 -8.76
N MET A 83 -9.07 1.58 -7.61
CA MET A 83 -10.17 1.51 -6.65
C MET A 83 -10.56 2.90 -6.15
N LYS A 84 -9.58 3.78 -5.88
CA LYS A 84 -9.84 5.16 -5.49
C LYS A 84 -10.58 5.93 -6.59
N GLN A 85 -10.14 5.82 -7.85
CA GLN A 85 -10.81 6.46 -8.99
C GLN A 85 -12.26 6.00 -9.15
N ILE A 86 -12.52 4.69 -8.98
CA ILE A 86 -13.88 4.14 -8.99
C ILE A 86 -14.72 4.77 -7.87
N MET A 87 -14.17 4.87 -6.65
CA MET A 87 -14.88 5.47 -5.51
C MET A 87 -15.12 6.98 -5.68
N ASP A 88 -14.21 7.69 -6.35
CA ASP A 88 -14.36 9.13 -6.63
C ASP A 88 -15.45 9.42 -7.69
N GLU A 89 -15.88 8.39 -8.45
CA GLU A 89 -16.97 8.47 -9.43
C GLU A 89 -18.36 8.17 -8.85
N TRP A 90 -18.43 7.76 -7.57
CA TRP A 90 -19.68 7.41 -6.88
C TRP A 90 -20.49 8.62 -6.40
#